data_AF-A0A830FG94-F1
#
_entry.id   AF-A0A830FG94-F1
#
_cell.length_a   1.000
_cell.length_b   1.000
_cell.length_c   1.000
_cell.angle_alpha   90.00
_cell.angle_beta   90.00
_cell.angle_gamma   90.00
#
_symmetry.space_group_name_H-M   'P 1'
#
loop_
_entity.id
_entity.type
_entity.pdbx_description
1 polymer ?
#
loop_
_entity_poly.entity_id
_entity_poly.type
_entity_poly.pdbx_seq_one_letter_code
_entity_poly.pdbx_strand_id
1 'polypeptide(L)'
;MMAEIPDPDEPESGPDVITDGVFEQEFYLDGEQAGAFLVELGEQLQSGNEITISSAEWELPFTFEEPVELEIEFLGYGDKELEIELELRGARDEPAPHVS
;
A
#
# COMPACT_ATOMS: atom_id res chain seq x y z
N MET A 1 -29.98 22.23 24.14
CA MET A 1 -29.21 21.94 22.92
C MET A 1 -29.81 20.67 22.36
N MET A 2 -30.36 20.70 21.15
CA MET A 2 -30.84 19.49 20.49
C MET A 2 -29.60 18.78 19.93
N ALA A 3 -29.42 17.50 20.25
CA ALA A 3 -28.44 16.68 19.57
C ALA A 3 -28.99 16.40 18.16
N GLU A 4 -28.21 16.71 17.14
CA GLU A 4 -28.53 16.34 15.76
C GLU A 4 -28.46 14.81 15.67
N ILE A 5 -29.54 14.20 15.19
CA ILE A 5 -29.58 12.75 14.94
C ILE A 5 -29.11 12.57 13.49
N PRO A 6 -28.03 11.82 13.22
CA PRO A 6 -27.54 11.62 11.86
C PRO A 6 -28.61 10.96 10.98
N ASP A 7 -28.64 11.36 9.70
CA ASP A 7 -29.60 10.89 8.72
C ASP A 7 -29.26 9.44 8.30
N PRO A 8 -30.17 8.46 8.45
CA PRO A 8 -29.90 7.06 8.10
C PRO A 8 -29.68 6.81 6.60
N ASP A 9 -29.94 7.81 5.74
CA ASP A 9 -29.72 7.76 4.29
C ASP A 9 -28.44 8.50 3.85
N GLU A 10 -27.62 9.02 4.78
CA GLU A 10 -26.29 9.52 4.46
C GLU A 10 -25.40 8.33 4.10
N PRO A 11 -24.82 8.26 2.87
CA PRO A 11 -23.92 7.17 2.55
C PRO A 11 -22.78 7.23 3.55
N GLU A 12 -22.51 6.11 4.23
CA GLU A 12 -21.26 5.93 4.97
C GLU A 12 -20.15 6.37 4.03
N SER A 13 -19.44 7.46 4.37
CA SER A 13 -18.35 7.96 3.55
C SER A 13 -17.43 6.79 3.25
N GLY A 14 -17.22 6.49 1.96
CA GLY A 14 -16.32 5.42 1.54
C GLY A 14 -14.89 5.67 2.04
N PRO A 15 -13.98 4.69 1.89
CA PRO A 15 -12.61 4.84 2.33
C PRO A 15 -11.94 6.05 1.65
N ASP A 16 -11.09 6.74 2.41
CA ASP A 16 -10.30 7.87 1.91
C ASP A 16 -9.26 7.37 0.90
N VAL A 17 -9.29 7.91 -0.33
CA VAL A 17 -8.33 7.53 -1.38
C VAL A 17 -7.08 8.40 -1.27
N ILE A 18 -5.94 7.77 -1.00
CA ILE A 18 -4.65 8.42 -0.81
C ILE A 18 -3.90 8.46 -2.15
N THR A 19 -3.72 9.66 -2.70
CA THR A 19 -3.01 9.86 -4.00
C THR A 19 -1.88 10.89 -3.95
N ASP A 20 -1.68 11.55 -2.80
CA ASP A 20 -0.70 12.63 -2.59
C ASP A 20 -0.30 12.67 -1.11
N GLY A 21 0.84 13.30 -0.82
CA GLY A 21 1.34 13.57 0.51
C GLY A 21 2.31 12.50 1.02
N VAL A 22 2.44 12.47 2.35
CA VAL A 22 3.21 11.44 3.05
C VAL A 22 2.20 10.59 3.82
N PHE A 23 2.26 9.28 3.60
CA PHE A 23 1.46 8.29 4.30
C PHE A 23 2.38 7.27 4.95
N GLU A 24 2.14 6.98 6.23
CA GLU A 24 2.86 5.97 7.00
C GLU A 24 1.90 5.38 8.03
N GLN A 25 1.81 4.04 8.08
CA GLN A 25 1.03 3.32 9.08
C GLN A 25 1.67 1.96 9.37
N GLU A 26 1.93 1.68 10.65
CA GLU A 26 2.47 0.40 11.11
C GLU A 26 1.35 -0.52 11.62
N PHE A 27 1.44 -1.82 11.27
CA PHE A 27 0.51 -2.85 11.71
C PHE A 27 1.25 -3.97 12.46
N TYR A 28 0.70 -4.38 13.61
CA TYR A 28 1.18 -5.55 14.36
C TYR A 28 0.24 -6.72 14.10
N LEU A 29 0.61 -7.56 13.13
CA LEU A 29 -0.20 -8.67 12.64
C LEU A 29 0.32 -10.02 13.18
N ASP A 30 -0.56 -11.02 13.23
CA ASP A 30 -0.11 -12.40 13.32
C ASP A 30 0.40 -12.91 11.95
N GLY A 31 1.02 -14.09 11.97
CA GLY A 31 1.63 -14.66 10.76
C GLY A 31 0.62 -15.09 9.69
N GLU A 32 -0.63 -15.38 10.05
CA GLU A 32 -1.67 -15.74 9.07
C GLU A 32 -2.13 -14.49 8.32
N GLN A 33 -2.39 -13.40 9.05
CA GLN A 33 -2.76 -12.10 8.48
C GLN A 33 -1.65 -11.53 7.59
N ALA A 34 -0.40 -11.55 8.07
CA ALA A 34 0.75 -11.09 7.28
C ALA A 34 0.95 -11.97 6.02
N GLY A 35 0.78 -13.29 6.14
CA GLY A 35 0.87 -14.21 5.01
C GLY A 35 -0.20 -13.96 3.95
N ALA A 36 -1.46 -13.75 4.37
CA ALA A 36 -2.56 -13.42 3.46
C ALA A 36 -2.29 -12.12 2.69
N PHE A 37 -1.84 -11.07 3.39
CA PHE A 37 -1.46 -9.81 2.77
C PHE A 37 -0.36 -9.99 1.71
N LEU A 38 0.70 -10.76 2.02
CA LEU A 38 1.79 -11.00 1.07
C LEU A 38 1.36 -11.83 -0.15
N VAL A 39 0.39 -12.74 0.00
CA VAL A 39 -0.18 -13.48 -1.12
C VAL A 39 -0.92 -12.53 -2.06
N GLU A 40 -1.81 -11.69 -1.53
CA GLU A 40 -2.58 -10.74 -2.34
C GLU A 40 -1.67 -9.72 -3.03
N LEU A 41 -0.69 -9.16 -2.30
CA LEU A 41 0.30 -8.26 -2.88
C LEU A 41 1.10 -8.97 -3.99
N GLY A 42 1.52 -10.22 -3.75
CA GLY A 42 2.24 -11.03 -4.73
C GLY A 42 1.42 -11.34 -5.99
N GLU A 43 0.11 -11.57 -5.86
CA GLU A 43 -0.80 -11.74 -7.00
C GLU A 43 -0.92 -10.45 -7.83
N GLN A 44 -1.04 -9.29 -7.17
CA GLN A 44 -1.09 -7.99 -7.86
C GLN A 44 0.22 -7.69 -8.60
N LEU A 45 1.38 -7.88 -7.95
CA LEU A 45 2.71 -7.70 -8.56
C LEU A 45 2.92 -8.60 -9.79
N GLN A 46 2.33 -9.78 -9.83
CA GLN A 46 2.39 -10.68 -10.99
C GLN A 46 1.43 -10.27 -12.13
N SER A 47 0.39 -9.50 -11.82
CA SER A 47 -0.66 -9.13 -12.77
C SER A 47 -0.27 -7.95 -13.67
N GLY A 48 0.66 -7.10 -13.23
CA GLY A 48 1.09 -5.91 -13.94
C GLY A 48 1.88 -4.97 -13.04
N ASN A 49 1.84 -3.68 -13.35
CA ASN A 49 2.57 -2.63 -12.64
C ASN A 49 1.67 -1.70 -11.82
N GLU A 50 0.44 -2.12 -11.53
CA GLU A 50 -0.53 -1.41 -10.71
C GLU A 50 -0.85 -2.28 -9.49
N ILE A 51 -0.77 -1.67 -8.30
CA ILE A 51 -1.21 -2.29 -7.05
C ILE A 51 -2.21 -1.36 -6.35
N THR A 52 -3.03 -1.94 -5.48
CA THR A 52 -3.89 -1.22 -4.57
C THR A 52 -3.81 -1.88 -3.20
N ILE A 53 -3.41 -1.11 -2.21
CA ILE A 53 -3.42 -1.51 -0.80
C ILE A 53 -4.60 -0.80 -0.16
N SER A 54 -5.39 -1.49 0.66
CA SER A 54 -6.57 -0.88 1.29
C SER A 54 -6.81 -1.40 2.70
N SER A 55 -7.52 -0.60 3.47
CA SER A 55 -8.09 -0.93 4.77
C SER A 55 -9.59 -0.57 4.78
N ALA A 56 -10.23 -0.66 5.95
CA ALA A 56 -11.60 -0.16 6.11
C ALA A 56 -11.68 1.37 5.99
N GLU A 57 -10.58 2.08 6.25
CA GLU A 57 -10.55 3.54 6.34
C GLU A 57 -9.99 4.20 5.09
N TRP A 58 -9.13 3.51 4.34
CA TRP A 58 -8.41 4.11 3.22
C TRP A 58 -8.09 3.14 2.09
N GLU A 59 -7.84 3.70 0.91
CA GLU A 59 -7.35 3.01 -0.28
C GLU A 59 -6.11 3.75 -0.83
N LEU A 60 -5.09 3.00 -1.21
CA LEU A 60 -3.83 3.52 -1.75
C LEU A 60 -3.52 2.81 -3.09
N PRO A 61 -3.95 3.39 -4.21
CA PRO A 61 -3.53 2.93 -5.54
C PRO A 61 -2.10 3.39 -5.83
N PHE A 62 -1.28 2.52 -6.41
CA PHE A 62 0.11 2.83 -6.76
C PHE A 62 0.53 2.15 -8.06
N THR A 63 1.06 2.94 -9.00
CA THR A 63 1.66 2.44 -10.25
C THR A 63 3.17 2.51 -10.14
N PHE A 64 3.85 1.38 -10.28
CA PHE A 64 5.31 1.29 -10.12
C PHE A 64 6.05 1.05 -11.45
N GLU A 65 7.37 1.29 -11.43
CA GLU A 65 8.30 1.00 -12.51
C GLU A 65 9.24 -0.17 -12.18
N GLU A 66 9.79 -0.82 -13.21
CA GLU A 66 10.79 -1.88 -13.06
C GLU A 66 12.24 -1.33 -13.10
N PRO A 67 13.20 -1.96 -12.41
CA PRO A 67 13.04 -3.14 -11.54
C PRO A 67 12.49 -2.78 -10.15
N VAL A 68 11.85 -3.76 -9.50
CA VAL A 68 11.50 -3.69 -8.08
C VAL A 68 12.71 -4.11 -7.23
N GLU A 69 12.91 -3.47 -6.08
CA GLU A 69 13.99 -3.79 -5.15
C GLU A 69 13.44 -4.62 -3.99
N LEU A 70 14.07 -5.78 -3.72
CA LEU A 70 13.72 -6.69 -2.63
C LEU A 70 14.97 -6.95 -1.80
N GLU A 71 14.95 -6.51 -0.54
CA GLU A 71 16.01 -6.72 0.43
C GLU A 71 15.60 -7.81 1.44
N ILE A 72 16.57 -8.66 1.81
CA ILE A 72 16.41 -9.70 2.83
C ILE A 72 17.60 -9.59 3.76
N GLU A 73 17.35 -9.17 5.00
CA GLU A 73 18.37 -9.05 6.03
C GLU A 73 18.11 -10.03 7.18
N PHE A 74 19.17 -10.65 7.69
CA PHE A 74 19.08 -11.57 8.82
C PHE A 74 20.11 -11.23 9.89
N LEU A 75 19.63 -10.81 11.05
CA LEU A 75 20.43 -10.58 12.24
C LEU A 75 20.41 -11.82 13.14
N GLY A 76 21.53 -12.54 13.20
CA GLY A 76 21.63 -13.84 13.88
C GLY A 76 22.14 -13.81 15.31
N TYR A 77 22.50 -12.66 15.85
CA TYR A 77 23.10 -12.50 17.18
C TYR A 77 22.34 -11.45 18.00
N GLY A 78 22.25 -11.70 19.31
CA GLY A 78 21.41 -10.86 20.18
C GLY A 78 19.93 -11.17 19.95
N ASP A 79 19.15 -10.14 19.65
CA ASP A 79 17.76 -10.27 19.24
C ASP A 79 17.73 -10.73 17.78
N LYS A 80 17.25 -11.97 17.58
CA LYS A 80 17.29 -12.62 16.27
C LYS A 80 16.16 -12.09 15.41
N GLU A 81 16.49 -11.44 14.31
CA GLU A 81 15.54 -10.73 13.44
C GLU A 81 15.73 -11.15 11.98
N LEU A 82 14.61 -11.20 11.24
CA LEU A 82 14.56 -11.39 9.79
C LEU A 82 13.73 -10.24 9.24
N GLU A 83 14.33 -9.45 8.38
CA GLU A 83 13.68 -8.33 7.70
C GLU A 83 13.55 -8.65 6.21
N ILE A 84 12.40 -8.31 5.65
CA ILE A 84 12.08 -8.44 4.24
C ILE A 84 11.45 -7.12 3.82
N GLU A 85 12.13 -6.38 2.95
CA GLU A 85 11.69 -5.06 2.50
C GLU A 85 11.52 -5.03 0.99
N LEU A 86 10.41 -4.47 0.52
CA LEU A 86 10.09 -4.27 -0.90
C LEU A 86 9.98 -2.78 -1.19
N GLU A 87 10.85 -2.25 -2.04
CA GLU A 87 10.79 -0.86 -2.52
C GLU A 87 10.26 -0.82 -3.95
N LEU A 88 9.15 -0.10 -4.15
CA LEU A 88 8.51 0.15 -5.43
C LEU A 88 8.64 1.62 -5.82
N ARG A 89 9.33 1.88 -6.94
CA ARG A 89 9.47 3.25 -7.45
C ARG A 89 8.23 3.63 -8.25
N GLY A 90 7.70 4.82 -7.99
CA GLY A 90 6.54 5.33 -8.73
C GLY A 90 6.87 5.55 -10.20
N ALA A 91 5.93 5.21 -11.08
CA ALA A 91 6.08 5.47 -12.51
C ALA A 91 6.21 6.97 -12.78
N ARG A 92 7.19 7.34 -13.62
CA ARG A 92 7.33 8.73 -14.08
C ARG A 92 6.38 8.98 -15.25
N ASP A 93 5.32 9.75 -15.02
CA ASP A 93 4.48 10.32 -16.10
C ASP A 93 5.23 11.47 -16.82
N GLU A 94 6.34 11.17 -17.48
CA GLU A 94 7.09 12.15 -18.25
C GLU A 94 6.84 11.93 -19.76
N PRO A 95 6.08 12.80 -20.44
CA PRO A 95 5.80 12.62 -21.86
C PRO A 95 7.11 12.66 -22.64
N ALA A 96 7.31 11.70 -23.54
CA ALA A 96 8.49 11.65 -24.39
C ALA A 96 8.64 12.98 -25.18
N PRO A 97 9.86 13.53 -25.28
CA PRO A 97 10.08 14.76 -26.04
C PRO A 97 9.74 14.54 -27.52
N HIS A 98 9.01 15.49 -28.12
CA HIS A 98 8.73 15.50 -29.56
C HIS A 98 9.76 16.37 -30.30
N VAL A 99 10.24 15.90 -31.45
CA VAL A 99 11.11 16.66 -32.36
C VAL A 99 10.26 17.22 -33.50
N SER A 100 10.31 18.54 -33.70
CA SER A 100 9.70 19.25 -34.85
C SER A 100 10.74 19.60 -35.91
#